data_AF-A0A2V9HTD7-F1
#
_entry.id   AF-A0A2V9HTD7-F1
#
_cell.length_a   1.000
_cell.length_b   1.000
_cell.length_c   1.000
_cell.angle_alpha   90.00
_cell.angle_beta   90.00
_cell.angle_gamma   90.00
#
_symmetry.space_group_name_H-M   'P 1'
#
loop_
_entity.id
_entity.type
_entity.pdbx_description
1 polymer ?
#
loop_
_entity_poly.entity_id
_entity_poly.type
_entity_poly.pdbx_seq_one_letter_code
_entity_poly.pdbx_strand_id
1 'polypeptide(L)'
;MRKYDRFVEGFRRFAEQRMTPEEALAKANDSIRKRVMAREENFLSFVEKGIFQYACSPYLKLLERKRIQFNDLKTWVGKDGIERALRTLEYEGVYFTVDEFKGKVPVVRNDIEFWCQEGMFDNPFLSYVYEVRSGATRSAGTRVRIDFDYLHQRSLYDALFLNMHGCLKAPIANWFPIFPGAPGINSSLRFADIGNPVQRWFSQVPEDQLNVNWEKKWGTKLIFTLGKLHGCRLAEPSALQRQRKISTSKARNSW
;
A
#
# COMPACT_ATOMS: atom_id res chain seq x y z
N MET A 1 7.64 -16.44 -16.98
CA MET A 1 8.83 -16.92 -16.26
C MET A 1 9.43 -15.81 -15.39
N ARG A 2 10.07 -14.77 -15.95
CA ARG A 2 10.71 -13.66 -15.19
C ARG A 2 9.93 -13.06 -14.01
N LYS A 3 8.60 -12.94 -14.11
CA LYS A 3 7.74 -12.41 -13.03
C LYS A 3 7.64 -13.36 -11.83
N TYR A 4 7.54 -14.66 -12.06
CA TYR A 4 7.44 -15.67 -11.00
C TYR A 4 8.78 -15.84 -10.30
N ASP A 5 9.89 -15.82 -11.05
CA ASP A 5 11.24 -15.88 -10.48
C ASP A 5 11.52 -14.69 -9.57
N ARG A 6 11.16 -13.46 -10.03
CA ARG A 6 11.25 -12.24 -9.21
C ARG A 6 10.36 -12.33 -7.96
N PHE A 7 9.18 -12.93 -8.08
CA PHE A 7 8.30 -13.11 -6.93
C PHE A 7 8.89 -14.09 -5.91
N VAL A 8 9.36 -15.26 -6.34
CA VAL A 8 9.93 -16.29 -5.47
C VAL A 8 11.19 -15.77 -4.77
N GLU A 9 12.12 -15.18 -5.53
CA GLU A 9 13.36 -14.62 -4.97
C GLU A 9 13.07 -13.42 -4.06
N GLY A 10 12.15 -12.53 -4.43
CA GLY A 10 11.72 -11.43 -3.60
C GLY A 10 11.08 -11.91 -2.29
N PHE A 11 10.25 -12.95 -2.35
CA PHE A 11 9.63 -13.56 -1.17
C PHE A 11 10.68 -14.16 -0.25
N ARG A 12 11.67 -14.89 -0.80
CA ARG A 12 12.76 -15.48 -0.03
C ARG A 12 13.52 -14.40 0.75
N ARG A 13 13.95 -13.33 0.07
CA ARG A 13 14.64 -12.20 0.72
C ARG A 13 13.79 -11.55 1.81
N PHE A 14 12.52 -11.32 1.52
CA PHE A 14 11.57 -10.75 2.49
C PHE A 14 11.42 -11.65 3.72
N ALA A 15 11.32 -12.98 3.52
CA ALA A 15 11.20 -13.94 4.60
C ALA A 15 12.49 -14.08 5.43
N GLU A 16 13.66 -13.88 4.84
CA GLU A 16 14.96 -13.89 5.53
C GLU A 16 15.21 -12.61 6.35
N GLN A 17 14.56 -11.50 6.00
CA GLN A 17 14.70 -10.19 6.66
C GLN A 17 13.75 -9.96 7.84
N ARG A 18 12.97 -10.97 8.24
CA ARG A 18 12.05 -10.88 9.38
C ARG A 18 12.80 -10.47 10.65
N MET A 19 12.17 -9.61 11.42
CA MET A 19 12.70 -9.05 12.65
C MET A 19 11.90 -9.57 13.84
N THR A 20 12.47 -9.47 15.03
CA THR A 20 11.67 -9.47 16.27
C THR A 20 10.85 -8.18 16.37
N PRO A 21 9.75 -8.15 17.15
CA PRO A 21 8.95 -6.94 17.32
C PRO A 21 9.76 -5.73 17.82
N GLU A 22 10.71 -5.95 18.73
CA GLU A 22 11.62 -4.91 19.23
C GLU A 22 12.56 -4.37 18.16
N GLU A 23 13.20 -5.24 17.38
CA GLU A 23 14.07 -4.85 16.27
C GLU A 23 13.29 -4.06 15.21
N ALA A 24 12.07 -4.50 14.90
CA ALA A 24 11.17 -3.79 13.99
C ALA A 24 10.85 -2.39 14.51
N LEU A 25 10.55 -2.24 15.82
CA LEU A 25 10.32 -0.94 16.44
C LEU A 25 11.56 -0.04 16.39
N ALA A 26 12.74 -0.58 16.72
CA ALA A 26 14.00 0.16 16.67
C ALA A 26 14.31 0.64 15.24
N LYS A 27 14.17 -0.25 14.26
CA LYS A 27 14.36 0.06 12.83
C LYS A 27 13.33 1.06 12.33
N ALA A 28 12.08 0.96 12.77
CA ALA A 28 11.03 1.91 12.40
C ALA A 28 11.34 3.33 12.91
N ASN A 29 11.77 3.45 14.18
CA ASN A 29 12.18 4.73 14.76
C ASN A 29 13.37 5.35 14.02
N ASP A 30 14.40 4.55 13.73
CA ASP A 30 15.56 5.00 12.96
C ASP A 30 15.18 5.44 11.53
N SER A 31 14.39 4.62 10.84
CA SER A 31 13.93 4.90 9.48
C SER A 31 13.11 6.19 9.42
N ILE A 32 12.15 6.39 10.33
CA ILE A 32 11.34 7.62 10.36
C ILE A 32 12.23 8.82 10.66
N ARG A 33 13.12 8.73 11.66
CA ARG A 33 14.02 9.84 12.00
C ARG A 33 14.84 10.27 10.80
N LYS A 34 15.51 9.32 10.13
CA LYS A 34 16.30 9.59 8.92
C LYS A 34 15.47 10.22 7.80
N ARG A 35 14.25 9.73 7.57
CA ARG A 35 13.37 10.23 6.52
C ARG A 35 12.79 11.61 6.82
N VAL A 36 12.51 11.91 8.07
CA VAL A 36 12.08 13.24 8.51
C VAL A 36 13.24 14.22 8.34
N MET A 37 14.46 13.85 8.73
CA MET A 37 15.64 14.70 8.55
C MET A 37 15.96 14.96 7.07
N ALA A 38 15.84 13.94 6.21
CA ALA A 38 16.10 14.05 4.78
C ALA A 38 14.85 14.36 3.95
N ARG A 39 13.76 14.86 4.56
CA ARG A 39 12.45 14.97 3.91
C ARG A 39 12.48 15.84 2.65
N GLU A 40 13.13 16.99 2.72
CA GLU A 40 13.24 17.96 1.63
C GLU A 40 14.09 17.43 0.48
N GLU A 41 15.25 16.85 0.80
CA GLU A 41 16.13 16.21 -0.17
C GLU A 41 15.42 15.05 -0.90
N ASN A 42 14.74 14.20 -0.16
CA ASN A 42 13.97 13.09 -0.73
C ASN A 42 12.85 13.57 -1.66
N PHE A 43 12.12 14.63 -1.26
CA PHE A 43 11.08 15.24 -2.08
C PHE A 43 11.67 15.80 -3.39
N LEU A 44 12.76 16.57 -3.31
CA LEU A 44 13.40 17.16 -4.48
C LEU A 44 13.96 16.08 -5.41
N SER A 45 14.64 15.05 -4.88
CA SER A 45 15.13 13.94 -5.70
C SER A 45 14.00 13.18 -6.40
N PHE A 46 12.87 12.98 -5.71
CA PHE A 46 11.68 12.35 -6.29
C PHE A 46 11.09 13.19 -7.43
N VAL A 47 10.89 14.49 -7.21
CA VAL A 47 10.31 15.39 -8.21
C VAL A 47 11.25 15.59 -9.41
N GLU A 48 12.55 15.71 -9.16
CA GLU A 48 13.54 15.81 -10.24
C GLU A 48 13.47 14.59 -11.17
N LYS A 49 13.55 13.38 -10.62
CA LYS A 49 13.56 12.15 -11.41
C LYS A 49 12.19 11.83 -12.01
N GLY A 50 11.14 11.91 -11.20
CA GLY A 50 9.78 11.46 -11.55
C GLY A 50 8.95 12.47 -12.34
N ILE A 51 9.37 13.73 -12.39
CA ILE A 51 8.64 14.79 -13.10
C ILE A 51 9.56 15.48 -14.11
N PHE A 52 10.61 16.16 -13.66
CA PHE A 52 11.42 17.03 -14.54
C PHE A 52 12.30 16.24 -15.52
N GLN A 53 12.83 15.09 -15.12
CA GLN A 53 13.63 14.19 -15.98
C GLN A 53 12.78 13.11 -16.66
N TYR A 54 11.46 13.12 -16.47
CA TYR A 54 10.54 12.14 -17.04
C TYR A 54 9.53 12.80 -17.96
N ALA A 55 9.83 12.82 -19.26
CA ALA A 55 9.05 13.50 -20.29
C ALA A 55 7.58 13.05 -20.39
N CYS A 56 7.25 11.84 -19.90
CA CYS A 56 5.87 11.33 -19.90
C CYS A 56 5.08 11.77 -18.66
N SER A 57 5.68 12.52 -17.72
CA SER A 57 5.00 12.98 -16.52
C SER A 57 3.86 13.95 -16.86
N PRO A 58 2.61 13.71 -16.41
CA PRO A 58 1.51 14.62 -16.68
C PRO A 58 1.68 15.97 -15.97
N TYR A 59 2.44 16.01 -14.87
CA TYR A 59 2.76 17.25 -14.16
C TYR A 59 3.63 18.20 -15.00
N LEU A 60 4.49 17.67 -15.88
CA LEU A 60 5.38 18.47 -16.70
C LEU A 60 4.60 19.40 -17.62
N LYS A 61 3.48 18.94 -18.18
CA LYS A 61 2.57 19.74 -19.03
C LYS A 61 2.05 20.99 -18.30
N LEU A 62 1.74 20.86 -17.00
CA LEU A 62 1.24 21.97 -16.18
C LEU A 62 2.37 22.95 -15.84
N LEU A 63 3.55 22.42 -15.49
CA LEU A 63 4.73 23.20 -15.11
C LEU A 63 5.30 24.01 -16.27
N GLU A 64 5.42 23.41 -17.45
CA GLU A 64 5.93 24.07 -18.67
C GLU A 64 5.08 25.29 -19.06
N ARG A 65 3.75 25.17 -18.96
CA ARG A 65 2.83 26.27 -19.28
C ARG A 65 3.05 27.49 -18.39
N LYS A 66 3.45 27.27 -17.14
CA LYS A 66 3.79 28.29 -16.15
C LYS A 66 5.27 28.65 -16.12
N ARG A 67 6.09 27.99 -16.96
CA ARG A 67 7.55 28.12 -17.01
C ARG A 67 8.24 27.80 -15.68
N ILE A 68 7.60 27.02 -14.81
CA ILE A 68 8.17 26.61 -13.52
C ILE A 68 9.24 25.55 -13.77
N GLN A 69 10.48 25.84 -13.37
CA GLN A 69 11.63 24.96 -13.49
C GLN A 69 11.92 24.23 -12.18
N PHE A 70 12.71 23.16 -12.25
CA PHE A 70 13.14 22.44 -11.05
C PHE A 70 13.90 23.33 -10.06
N ASN A 71 14.68 24.28 -10.58
CA ASN A 71 15.43 25.21 -9.74
C ASN A 71 14.51 26.15 -8.94
N ASP A 72 13.35 26.55 -9.51
CA ASP A 72 12.35 27.34 -8.77
C ASP A 72 11.82 26.55 -7.58
N LEU A 73 11.48 25.27 -7.81
CA LEU A 73 11.01 24.38 -6.75
C LEU A 73 12.08 24.15 -5.67
N LYS A 74 13.34 23.96 -6.08
CA LYS A 74 14.48 23.84 -5.14
C LYS A 74 14.61 25.09 -4.27
N THR A 75 14.49 26.28 -4.87
CA THR A 75 14.51 27.55 -4.13
C THR A 75 13.33 27.67 -3.18
N TRP A 76 12.10 27.35 -3.60
CA TRP A 76 10.91 27.41 -2.74
C TRP A 76 11.01 26.44 -1.57
N VAL A 77 11.43 25.19 -1.81
CA VAL A 77 11.60 24.21 -0.73
C VAL A 77 12.66 24.67 0.27
N GLY A 78 13.82 25.12 -0.21
CA GLY A 78 14.91 25.57 0.68
C GLY A 78 14.57 26.84 1.47
N LYS A 79 13.69 27.71 0.96
CA LYS A 79 13.31 28.96 1.62
C LYS A 79 12.09 28.81 2.53
N ASP A 80 11.05 28.15 2.03
CA ASP A 80 9.70 28.19 2.59
C ASP A 80 9.21 26.80 3.06
N GLY A 81 10.02 25.75 2.83
CA GLY A 81 9.68 24.36 3.14
C GLY A 81 8.73 23.72 2.11
N ILE A 82 8.56 22.41 2.21
CA ILE A 82 7.72 21.63 1.28
C ILE A 82 6.27 22.11 1.30
N GLU A 83 5.69 22.36 2.47
CA GLU A 83 4.28 22.72 2.62
C GLU A 83 3.92 23.97 1.83
N ARG A 84 4.75 25.02 1.92
CA ARG A 84 4.52 26.27 1.19
C ARG A 84 4.79 26.08 -0.30
N ALA A 85 5.85 25.37 -0.67
CA ALA A 85 6.14 25.05 -2.07
C ALA A 85 4.99 24.30 -2.75
N LEU A 86 4.37 23.33 -2.07
CA LEU A 86 3.20 22.60 -2.57
C LEU A 86 1.96 23.51 -2.69
N ARG A 87 1.74 24.44 -1.76
CA ARG A 87 0.66 25.44 -1.88
C ARG A 87 0.88 26.40 -3.05
N THR A 88 2.13 26.79 -3.32
CA THR A 88 2.47 27.59 -4.50
C THR A 88 2.14 26.81 -5.78
N LEU A 89 2.55 25.54 -5.86
CA LEU A 89 2.20 24.68 -7.00
C LEU A 89 0.69 24.54 -7.19
N GLU A 90 -0.06 24.30 -6.10
CA GLU A 90 -1.52 24.24 -6.11
C GLU A 90 -2.14 25.53 -6.65
N TYR A 91 -1.70 26.69 -6.13
CA TYR A 91 -2.17 28.02 -6.56
C TYR A 91 -1.89 28.28 -8.04
N GLU A 92 -0.75 27.81 -8.56
CA GLU A 92 -0.41 27.89 -9.98
C GLU A 92 -1.20 26.90 -10.86
N GLY A 93 -2.06 26.07 -10.26
CA GLY A 93 -2.88 25.08 -10.95
C GLY A 93 -2.16 23.76 -11.22
N VAL A 94 -1.04 23.49 -10.56
CA VAL A 94 -0.25 22.26 -10.68
C VAL A 94 -0.78 21.21 -9.70
N TYR A 95 -1.97 20.68 -9.99
CA TYR A 95 -2.60 19.59 -9.27
C TYR A 95 -3.55 18.82 -10.19
N PHE A 96 -3.99 17.64 -9.76
CA PHE A 96 -4.99 16.84 -10.45
C PHE A 96 -6.12 16.48 -9.48
N THR A 97 -7.36 16.59 -9.93
CA THR A 97 -8.51 16.03 -9.22
C THR A 97 -8.57 14.52 -9.39
N VAL A 98 -9.37 13.84 -8.55
CA VAL A 98 -9.58 12.40 -8.66
C VAL A 98 -10.20 12.00 -10.00
N ASP A 99 -11.12 12.81 -10.54
CA ASP A 99 -11.78 12.51 -11.80
C ASP A 99 -10.86 12.75 -13.01
N GLU A 100 -9.96 13.73 -12.94
CA GLU A 100 -8.89 13.94 -13.93
C GLU A 100 -7.86 12.81 -13.91
N PHE A 101 -7.38 12.45 -12.71
CA PHE A 101 -6.47 11.31 -12.52
C PHE A 101 -7.05 10.01 -13.12
N LYS A 102 -8.37 9.80 -12.94
CA LYS A 102 -9.10 8.65 -13.50
C LYS A 102 -9.46 8.80 -14.98
N GLY A 103 -9.16 9.94 -15.61
CA GLY A 103 -9.49 10.21 -17.01
C GLY A 103 -11.01 10.30 -17.29
N LYS A 104 -11.81 10.66 -16.29
CA LYS A 104 -13.27 10.85 -16.46
C LYS A 104 -13.63 12.23 -17.00
N VAL A 105 -12.79 13.21 -16.73
CA VAL A 105 -12.91 14.58 -17.23
C VAL A 105 -11.53 15.04 -17.74
N PRO A 106 -11.47 15.94 -18.74
CA PRO A 106 -10.21 16.49 -19.19
C PRO A 106 -9.61 17.43 -18.13
N VAL A 107 -8.29 17.56 -18.15
CA VAL A 107 -7.57 18.57 -17.37
C VAL A 107 -7.59 19.87 -18.17
N VAL A 108 -8.33 20.87 -17.70
CA VAL A 108 -8.47 22.19 -18.34
C VAL A 108 -7.91 23.27 -17.44
N ARG A 109 -6.69 23.78 -17.71
CA ARG A 109 -5.94 24.78 -16.92
C ARG A 109 -5.29 25.77 -17.88
N ASN A 110 -5.44 27.09 -17.71
CA ASN A 110 -4.64 28.11 -18.42
C ASN A 110 -4.40 27.83 -19.92
N ASP A 111 -5.47 27.59 -20.68
CA ASP A 111 -5.45 27.29 -22.13
C ASP A 111 -4.79 25.97 -22.54
N ILE A 112 -4.49 25.08 -21.60
CA ILE A 112 -4.14 23.69 -21.91
C ILE A 112 -5.31 22.77 -21.56
N GLU A 113 -5.62 21.89 -22.50
CA GLU A 113 -6.60 20.81 -22.35
C GLU A 113 -5.95 19.49 -22.74
N PHE A 114 -6.00 18.51 -21.85
CA PHE A 114 -5.55 17.15 -22.16
C PHE A 114 -6.23 16.10 -21.27
N TRP A 115 -6.20 14.87 -21.76
CA TRP A 115 -6.70 13.72 -21.02
C TRP A 115 -5.57 13.00 -20.30
N CYS A 116 -5.87 12.56 -19.08
CA CYS A 116 -5.00 11.71 -18.28
C CYS A 116 -5.51 10.27 -18.25
N GLN A 117 -4.60 9.35 -17.95
CA GLN A 117 -4.93 7.97 -17.59
C GLN A 117 -4.12 7.60 -16.34
N GLU A 118 -4.65 6.69 -15.51
CA GLU A 118 -4.01 6.32 -14.23
C GLU A 118 -2.53 5.91 -14.39
N GLY A 119 -2.19 5.22 -15.49
CA GLY A 119 -0.81 4.78 -15.77
C GLY A 119 0.20 5.91 -15.99
N MET A 120 -0.24 7.13 -16.32
CA MET A 120 0.64 8.29 -16.47
C MET A 120 1.25 8.75 -15.14
N PHE A 121 0.67 8.32 -14.02
CA PHE A 121 1.13 8.64 -12.66
C PHE A 121 1.95 7.50 -12.04
N ASP A 122 2.24 6.44 -12.80
CA ASP A 122 3.12 5.39 -12.34
C ASP A 122 4.53 5.93 -12.13
N ASN A 123 5.15 5.61 -11.00
CA ASN A 123 6.57 5.89 -10.80
C ASN A 123 7.41 4.95 -11.70
N PRO A 124 8.12 5.48 -12.72
CA PRO A 124 8.83 4.66 -13.70
C PRO A 124 10.08 3.97 -13.13
N PHE A 125 10.54 4.41 -11.95
CA PHE A 125 11.76 3.88 -11.31
C PHE A 125 11.47 2.74 -10.33
N LEU A 126 10.20 2.47 -10.03
CA LEU A 126 9.82 1.41 -9.11
C LEU A 126 9.51 0.11 -9.87
N SER A 127 10.13 -0.97 -9.40
CA SER A 127 9.71 -2.32 -9.77
C SER A 127 8.44 -2.70 -9.01
N TYR A 128 7.83 -3.80 -9.43
CA TYR A 128 6.73 -4.43 -8.70
C TYR A 128 6.78 -5.94 -8.88
N VAL A 129 6.36 -6.66 -7.83
CA VAL A 129 6.30 -8.12 -7.84
C VAL A 129 4.91 -8.64 -8.17
N TYR A 130 3.87 -7.92 -7.74
CA TYR A 130 2.48 -8.21 -8.13
C TYR A 130 1.62 -6.95 -8.11
N GLU A 131 0.42 -7.06 -8.66
CA GLU A 131 -0.52 -5.97 -8.80
C GLU A 131 -1.86 -6.35 -8.15
N VAL A 132 -2.44 -5.40 -7.43
CA VAL A 132 -3.74 -5.51 -6.78
C VAL A 132 -4.62 -4.36 -7.25
N ARG A 133 -5.93 -4.55 -7.23
CA ARG A 133 -6.88 -3.46 -7.48
C ARG A 133 -7.63 -3.14 -6.20
N SER A 134 -7.80 -1.86 -5.91
CA SER A 134 -8.60 -1.45 -4.75
C SER A 134 -10.05 -1.92 -4.92
N GLY A 135 -10.62 -2.49 -3.86
CA GLY A 135 -12.03 -2.86 -3.82
C GLY A 135 -12.87 -1.62 -3.59
N ALA A 136 -13.32 -0.98 -4.67
CA ALA A 136 -14.30 0.09 -4.58
C ALA A 136 -15.59 -0.36 -5.26
N THR A 137 -16.67 -0.46 -4.49
CA THR A 137 -18.05 -0.79 -4.90
C THR A 137 -18.67 0.18 -5.93
N ARG A 138 -17.91 1.14 -6.47
CA ARG A 138 -18.38 2.19 -7.39
C ARG A 138 -17.51 2.40 -8.64
N SER A 139 -16.41 1.65 -8.83
CA SER A 139 -15.59 1.73 -10.06
C SER A 139 -14.73 0.47 -10.27
N ALA A 140 -14.02 0.36 -11.39
CA ALA A 140 -13.13 -0.76 -11.73
C ALA A 140 -11.90 -0.95 -10.79
N GLY A 141 -11.84 -0.20 -9.67
CA GLY A 141 -10.70 -0.13 -8.75
C GLY A 141 -9.47 0.57 -9.33
N THR A 142 -8.72 1.27 -8.48
CA THR A 142 -7.41 1.84 -8.86
C THR A 142 -6.35 0.79 -8.72
N ARG A 143 -5.43 0.75 -9.68
CA ARG A 143 -4.35 -0.21 -9.75
C ARG A 143 -3.25 0.12 -8.74
N VAL A 144 -2.86 -0.85 -7.93
CA VAL A 144 -1.79 -0.71 -6.94
C VAL A 144 -0.74 -1.79 -7.20
N ARG A 145 0.46 -1.35 -7.55
CA ARG A 145 1.63 -2.21 -7.70
C ARG A 145 2.27 -2.40 -6.33
N ILE A 146 2.49 -3.66 -5.94
CA ILE A 146 3.11 -4.02 -4.66
C ILE A 146 4.50 -4.59 -4.92
N ASP A 147 5.45 -4.10 -4.14
CA ASP A 147 6.81 -4.61 -4.01
C ASP A 147 7.03 -5.13 -2.57
N PHE A 148 7.96 -6.07 -2.36
CA PHE A 148 8.32 -6.53 -1.02
C PHE A 148 9.04 -5.44 -0.22
N ASP A 149 9.81 -4.56 -0.86
CA ASP A 149 10.43 -3.40 -0.19
C ASP A 149 9.35 -2.43 0.33
N TYR A 150 8.29 -2.24 -0.47
CA TYR A 150 7.11 -1.47 -0.05
C TYR A 150 6.41 -2.13 1.13
N LEU A 151 6.23 -3.46 1.11
CA LEU A 151 5.63 -4.18 2.23
C LEU A 151 6.48 -4.05 3.48
N HIS A 152 7.80 -4.23 3.39
CA HIS A 152 8.72 -4.11 4.52
C HIS A 152 8.63 -2.73 5.17
N GLN A 153 8.69 -1.68 4.35
CA GLN A 153 8.52 -0.31 4.83
C GLN A 153 7.16 -0.11 5.52
N ARG A 154 6.09 -0.70 4.98
CA ARG A 154 4.76 -0.62 5.58
C ARG A 154 4.68 -1.38 6.90
N SER A 155 5.37 -2.51 7.04
CA SER A 155 5.45 -3.28 8.28
C SER A 155 6.06 -2.46 9.43
N LEU A 156 7.07 -1.63 9.14
CA LEU A 156 7.68 -0.75 10.15
C LEU A 156 6.67 0.27 10.72
N TYR A 157 5.72 0.74 9.91
CA TYR A 157 4.63 1.59 10.41
C TYR A 157 3.67 0.81 11.32
N ASP A 158 3.41 -0.46 11.01
CA ASP A 158 2.58 -1.32 11.86
C ASP A 158 3.25 -1.55 13.23
N ALA A 159 4.58 -1.77 13.29
CA ALA A 159 5.31 -1.89 14.56
C ALA A 159 5.19 -0.64 15.44
N LEU A 160 5.35 0.55 14.86
CA LEU A 160 5.17 1.81 15.59
C LEU A 160 3.74 1.98 16.10
N PHE A 161 2.76 1.75 15.22
CA PHE A 161 1.35 1.86 15.56
C PHE A 161 0.96 0.93 16.70
N LEU A 162 1.35 -0.35 16.61
CA LEU A 162 1.09 -1.32 17.67
C LEU A 162 1.78 -0.93 18.98
N ASN A 163 3.04 -0.47 18.91
CA ASN A 163 3.76 -0.02 20.10
C ASN A 163 3.09 1.18 20.80
N MET A 164 2.63 2.18 20.03
CA MET A 164 1.91 3.34 20.59
C MET A 164 0.65 2.94 21.37
N HIS A 165 0.03 1.82 21.01
CA HIS A 165 -1.15 1.28 21.68
C HIS A 165 -0.83 0.20 22.74
N GLY A 166 0.45 -0.05 23.05
CA GLY A 166 0.85 -1.11 23.99
C GLY A 166 0.60 -2.54 23.46
N CYS A 167 0.42 -2.69 22.15
CA CYS A 167 0.00 -3.92 21.49
C CYS A 167 1.10 -4.54 20.62
N LEU A 168 2.36 -4.12 20.74
CA LEU A 168 3.46 -4.56 19.87
C LEU A 168 3.55 -6.10 19.74
N LYS A 169 3.37 -6.80 20.86
CA LYS A 169 3.37 -8.28 20.94
C LYS A 169 1.99 -8.90 21.11
N ALA A 170 0.93 -8.10 21.06
CA ALA A 170 -0.42 -8.61 21.23
C ALA A 170 -0.74 -9.61 20.08
N PRO A 171 -1.47 -10.70 20.36
CA PRO A 171 -1.90 -11.63 19.33
C PRO A 171 -2.67 -10.93 18.20
N ILE A 172 -2.31 -11.23 16.95
CA ILE A 172 -2.91 -10.62 15.78
C ILE A 172 -3.89 -11.58 15.10
N ALA A 173 -5.08 -11.08 14.77
CA ALA A 173 -6.03 -11.76 13.92
C ALA A 173 -6.43 -10.87 12.73
N ASN A 174 -6.51 -11.49 11.55
CA ASN A 174 -7.00 -10.84 10.34
C ASN A 174 -8.52 -11.00 10.21
N TRP A 175 -9.20 -9.91 9.86
CA TRP A 175 -10.61 -9.90 9.45
C TRP A 175 -10.71 -9.33 8.04
N PHE A 176 -10.45 -10.17 7.03
CA PHE A 176 -10.34 -9.77 5.62
C PHE A 176 -11.01 -10.80 4.70
N PRO A 177 -11.53 -10.40 3.53
CA PRO A 177 -12.09 -11.35 2.57
C PRO A 177 -11.03 -12.40 2.17
N ILE A 178 -11.48 -13.63 1.93
CA ILE A 178 -10.66 -14.66 1.30
C ILE A 178 -10.23 -14.20 -0.10
N PHE A 179 -9.12 -14.77 -0.56
CA PHE A 179 -8.55 -14.54 -1.87
C PHE A 179 -9.62 -14.60 -2.99
N PRO A 180 -9.59 -13.70 -4.01
CA PRO A 180 -8.51 -12.83 -4.47
C PRO A 180 -8.34 -11.49 -3.76
N GLY A 181 -8.97 -11.29 -2.60
CA GLY A 181 -8.66 -10.15 -1.74
C GLY A 181 -7.19 -10.15 -1.29
N ALA A 182 -6.38 -9.25 -1.85
CA ALA A 182 -5.01 -9.02 -1.41
C ALA A 182 -4.83 -8.48 0.03
N PRO A 183 -5.79 -7.74 0.65
CA PRO A 183 -5.57 -7.14 1.97
C PRO A 183 -5.14 -8.14 3.06
N GLY A 184 -5.73 -9.34 3.09
CA GLY A 184 -5.38 -10.36 4.08
C GLY A 184 -3.96 -10.90 3.92
N ILE A 185 -3.54 -11.19 2.70
CA ILE A 185 -2.16 -11.65 2.41
C ILE A 185 -1.17 -10.54 2.76
N ASN A 186 -1.41 -9.31 2.30
CA ASN A 186 -0.52 -8.19 2.60
C ASN A 186 -0.41 -7.95 4.11
N SER A 187 -1.53 -8.07 4.84
CA SER A 187 -1.55 -7.98 6.30
C SER A 187 -0.70 -9.08 6.93
N SER A 188 -0.91 -10.34 6.55
CA SER A 188 -0.15 -11.48 7.07
C SER A 188 1.35 -11.36 6.83
N LEU A 189 1.76 -10.92 5.64
CA LEU A 189 3.18 -10.72 5.31
C LEU A 189 3.82 -9.63 6.15
N ARG A 190 3.15 -8.48 6.34
CA ARG A 190 3.69 -7.38 7.15
C ARG A 190 3.82 -7.74 8.63
N PHE A 191 2.82 -8.42 9.18
CA PHE A 191 2.87 -8.85 10.57
C PHE A 191 3.92 -9.94 10.82
N ALA A 192 4.13 -10.84 9.85
CA ALA A 192 5.22 -11.79 9.93
C ALA A 192 6.61 -11.13 9.80
N ASP A 193 6.74 -10.06 9.00
CA ASP A 193 7.97 -9.28 8.83
C ASP A 193 8.44 -8.61 10.13
N ILE A 194 7.51 -8.16 10.98
CA ILE A 194 7.83 -7.62 12.32
C ILE A 194 7.86 -8.66 13.44
N GLY A 195 7.84 -9.95 13.09
CA GLY A 195 7.96 -11.03 14.08
C GLY A 195 6.74 -11.26 14.96
N ASN A 196 5.57 -10.70 14.59
CA ASN A 196 4.29 -10.96 15.26
C ASN A 196 3.28 -11.53 14.26
N PRO A 197 3.51 -12.75 13.72
CA PRO A 197 2.69 -13.29 12.65
C PRO A 197 1.24 -13.46 13.07
N VAL A 198 0.33 -13.26 12.11
CA VAL A 198 -1.10 -13.45 12.29
C VAL A 198 -1.38 -14.88 12.78
N GLN A 199 -2.11 -15.01 13.88
CA GLN A 199 -2.46 -16.31 14.47
C GLN A 199 -3.76 -16.87 13.91
N ARG A 200 -4.69 -16.00 13.53
CA ARG A 200 -6.00 -16.38 12.96
C ARG A 200 -6.40 -15.45 11.84
N TRP A 201 -6.98 -16.00 10.78
CA TRP A 201 -7.61 -15.21 9.73
C TRP A 201 -9.05 -15.66 9.56
N PHE A 202 -9.97 -14.73 9.82
CA PHE A 202 -11.40 -14.88 9.62
C PHE A 202 -11.86 -14.20 8.33
N SER A 203 -12.56 -14.94 7.49
CA SER A 203 -13.12 -14.40 6.25
C SER A 203 -14.43 -13.65 6.48
N GLN A 204 -14.56 -12.51 5.81
CA GLN A 204 -15.81 -11.76 5.71
C GLN A 204 -16.84 -12.42 4.78
N VAL A 205 -16.37 -13.22 3.83
CA VAL A 205 -17.21 -13.84 2.78
C VAL A 205 -17.01 -15.36 2.80
N PRO A 206 -18.08 -16.16 2.77
CA PRO A 206 -18.01 -17.61 2.61
C PRO A 206 -17.25 -18.03 1.33
N GLU A 207 -16.49 -19.13 1.39
CA GLU A 207 -15.67 -19.62 0.26
C GLU A 207 -16.49 -19.99 -0.98
N ASP A 208 -17.70 -20.50 -0.78
CA ASP A 208 -18.65 -20.91 -1.82
C ASP A 208 -19.20 -19.75 -2.64
N GLN A 209 -19.06 -18.52 -2.16
CA GLN A 209 -19.48 -17.29 -2.86
C GLN A 209 -18.35 -16.67 -3.69
N LEU A 210 -17.14 -17.24 -3.69
CA LEU A 210 -15.98 -16.70 -4.38
C LEU A 210 -15.78 -17.39 -5.73
N ASN A 211 -16.18 -16.72 -6.81
CA ASN A 211 -15.89 -17.18 -8.17
C ASN A 211 -14.45 -16.79 -8.56
N VAL A 212 -13.48 -17.67 -8.29
CA VAL A 212 -12.04 -17.40 -8.45
C VAL A 212 -11.44 -18.24 -9.58
N ASN A 213 -10.81 -17.56 -10.54
CA ASN A 213 -10.05 -18.17 -11.64
C ASN A 213 -8.89 -19.06 -11.11
N TRP A 214 -8.49 -20.08 -11.88
CA TRP A 214 -7.48 -21.06 -11.48
C TRP A 214 -6.10 -20.43 -11.22
N GLU A 215 -5.65 -19.47 -12.02
CA GLU A 215 -4.35 -18.77 -11.85
C GLU A 215 -4.24 -18.11 -10.47
N LYS A 216 -5.36 -17.56 -10.02
CA LYS A 216 -5.52 -16.90 -8.75
C LYS A 216 -5.36 -17.92 -7.60
N LYS A 217 -6.00 -19.09 -7.70
CA LYS A 217 -5.85 -20.18 -6.71
C LYS A 217 -4.40 -20.69 -6.62
N TRP A 218 -3.71 -20.79 -7.75
CA TRP A 218 -2.30 -21.21 -7.80
C TRP A 218 -1.35 -20.19 -7.15
N GLY A 219 -1.53 -18.90 -7.45
CA GLY A 219 -0.73 -17.84 -6.83
C GLY A 219 -0.89 -17.82 -5.30
N THR A 220 -2.09 -18.09 -4.79
CA THR A 220 -2.34 -18.22 -3.34
C THR A 220 -1.59 -19.41 -2.75
N LYS A 221 -1.72 -20.59 -3.36
CA LYS A 221 -1.06 -21.81 -2.88
C LYS A 221 0.46 -21.63 -2.85
N LEU A 222 1.02 -20.96 -3.85
CA LEU A 222 2.44 -20.61 -3.90
C LEU A 222 2.88 -19.79 -2.67
N ILE A 223 2.12 -18.77 -2.27
CA ILE A 223 2.45 -17.93 -1.11
C ILE A 223 2.47 -18.72 0.19
N PHE A 224 1.46 -19.57 0.43
CA PHE A 224 1.42 -20.40 1.62
C PHE A 224 2.53 -21.47 1.61
N THR A 225 2.83 -22.06 0.45
CA THR A 225 3.93 -23.01 0.29
C THR A 225 5.28 -22.35 0.55
N LEU A 226 5.56 -21.20 -0.07
CA LEU A 226 6.79 -20.44 0.17
C LEU A 226 6.89 -20.00 1.63
N GLY A 227 5.78 -19.59 2.24
CA GLY A 227 5.72 -19.28 3.67
C GLY A 227 6.16 -20.48 4.52
N LYS A 228 5.61 -21.68 4.27
CA LYS A 228 6.02 -22.91 4.97
C LYS A 228 7.50 -23.23 4.75
N LEU A 229 8.02 -23.09 3.52
CA LEU A 229 9.41 -23.38 3.17
C LEU A 229 10.41 -22.43 3.83
N HIS A 230 10.08 -21.15 3.93
CA HIS A 230 10.97 -20.12 4.50
C HIS A 230 10.65 -19.81 5.98
N GLY A 231 9.98 -20.71 6.70
CA GLY A 231 9.69 -20.55 8.13
C GLY A 231 8.67 -19.46 8.49
N CYS A 232 7.94 -18.95 7.50
CA CYS A 232 6.86 -17.96 7.63
C CYS A 232 5.48 -18.65 7.55
N ARG A 233 5.07 -19.41 8.56
CA ARG A 233 3.74 -20.05 8.53
C ARG A 233 2.65 -18.99 8.67
N LEU A 234 2.02 -18.64 7.56
CA LEU A 234 0.89 -17.71 7.53
C LEU A 234 -0.39 -18.43 7.95
N ALA A 235 -1.21 -17.79 8.78
CA ALA A 235 -2.53 -18.32 9.12
C ALA A 235 -3.39 -18.46 7.85
N GLU A 236 -3.91 -19.67 7.64
CA GLU A 236 -4.86 -19.96 6.57
C GLU A 236 -6.24 -19.36 6.95
N PRO A 237 -6.99 -18.82 5.98
CA PRO A 237 -8.28 -18.23 6.26
C PRO A 237 -9.29 -19.30 6.70
N SER A 238 -10.19 -18.91 7.59
CA SER A 238 -11.30 -19.74 8.05
C SER A 238 -12.59 -18.93 7.99
N ALA A 239 -13.70 -19.58 7.63
CA ALA A 239 -15.01 -18.96 7.72
C ALA A 239 -15.34 -18.70 9.20
N LEU A 240 -15.91 -17.53 9.52
CA LEU A 240 -16.41 -17.29 10.87
C LEU A 240 -17.61 -18.22 11.10
N GLN A 241 -17.49 -19.17 12.03
CA GLN A 241 -18.65 -19.92 12.50
C GLN A 241 -19.62 -18.92 13.14
N ARG A 242 -20.80 -18.72 12.54
CA ARG A 242 -21.87 -17.93 13.16
C ARG A 242 -22.14 -18.53 14.54
N GLN A 243 -21.92 -17.77 15.61
CA GLN A 243 -22.44 -18.16 16.91
C GLN A 243 -23.95 -18.38 16.77
N ARG A 244 -24.42 -19.58 17.15
CA ARG A 244 -25.86 -19.85 17.31
C ARG A 244 -26.43 -18.71 18.15
N LYS A 245 -27.54 -18.13 17.69
CA LYS A 245 -28.32 -17.14 18.46
C LYS A 245 -28.38 -17.62 19.90
N ILE A 246 -27.81 -16.83 20.83
CA ILE A 246 -28.07 -17.02 22.25
C ILE A 246 -29.59 -16.84 22.37
N SER A 247 -30.33 -17.91 22.62
CA SER A 247 -31.74 -17.79 22.92
C SER A 247 -31.82 -17.07 24.25
N THR A 248 -32.11 -15.77 24.22
CA THR A 248 -32.67 -15.11 25.39
C THR A 248 -34.03 -15.77 25.63
N SER A 249 -34.06 -16.78 26.49
CA SER A 249 -35.32 -17.24 27.05
C SER A 249 -35.92 -16.03 27.75
N LYS A 250 -37.07 -15.58 27.24
CA LYS A 250 -37.93 -14.65 27.97
C LYS A 250 -38.17 -15.27 29.34
N ALA A 251 -37.61 -14.68 30.39
CA ALA A 251 -38.14 -14.86 31.73
C ALA A 251 -39.60 -14.41 31.66
N ARG A 252 -40.51 -15.39 31.73
CA ARG A 252 -41.92 -15.12 31.98
C ARG A 252 -41.97 -14.55 33.39
N ASN A 253 -42.27 -13.25 33.48
CA ASN A 253 -42.84 -12.71 34.71
C ASN A 253 -44.19 -13.40 34.89
N SER A 254 -44.31 -14.18 35.95
CA SER A 254 -45.58 -14.61 36.50
C SER A 254 -45.51 -14.49 38.02
N TRP A 255 -46.30 -13.53 38.51
CA TRP A 255 -46.65 -13.19 39.90
C TRP A 255 -45.64 -12.33 40.65
#